data_AF-A0A0H5CCR2-F1
#
_entry.id   AF-A0A0H5CCR2-F1
#
_cell.length_a   1.000
_cell.length_b   1.000
_cell.length_c   1.000
_cell.angle_alpha   90.00
_cell.angle_beta   90.00
_cell.angle_gamma   90.00
#
_symmetry.space_group_name_H-M   'P 1'
#
loop_
_entity.id
_entity.type
_entity.pdbx_description
1 polymer ?
#
loop_
_entity_poly.entity_id
_entity_poly.type
_entity_poly.pdbx_seq_one_letter_code
_entity_poly.pdbx_strand_id
1 'polypeptide(L)'
;MGDIEPTHVDLLISKYANGRSIAEIERENGLTAGALGHHLKPSQRGGAPKFEVLMRFVAALDAPLREVSSAFFADAGAAMDGGEPLPPRAVRLTEQYLGLDPTRRRIADRMIQALVDDQTAETR
;
A
#
# COMPACT_ATOMS: atom_id res chain seq x y z
N MET A 1 -34.72 -0.53 2.20
CA MET A 1 -33.51 -1.01 1.49
C MET A 1 -32.39 -0.14 2.02
N GLY A 2 -31.63 -0.65 3.00
CA GLY A 2 -30.65 0.20 3.70
C GLY A 2 -29.54 0.59 2.74
N ASP A 3 -29.31 1.89 2.59
CA ASP A 3 -28.15 2.40 1.86
C ASP A 3 -26.90 1.85 2.56
N ILE A 4 -26.21 0.92 1.89
CA ILE A 4 -24.89 0.46 2.34
C ILE A 4 -23.96 1.64 2.06
N GLU A 5 -23.42 2.23 3.12
CA GLU A 5 -22.43 3.30 2.97
C GLU A 5 -21.28 2.82 2.07
N PRO A 6 -20.85 3.64 1.09
CA PRO A 6 -19.75 3.28 0.21
C PRO A 6 -18.47 3.10 1.01
N THR A 7 -17.71 2.05 0.72
CA THR A 7 -16.44 1.79 1.42
C THR A 7 -15.33 2.73 0.96
N HIS A 8 -14.20 2.75 1.66
CA HIS A 8 -13.05 3.58 1.26
C HIS A 8 -12.50 3.16 -0.11
N VAL A 9 -12.50 1.86 -0.40
CA VAL A 9 -12.12 1.37 -1.73
C VAL A 9 -13.16 1.77 -2.79
N ASP A 10 -14.46 1.77 -2.47
CA ASP A 10 -15.51 2.26 -3.39
C ASP A 10 -15.32 3.77 -3.69
N LEU A 11 -14.97 4.57 -2.68
CA LEU A 11 -14.66 6.00 -2.82
C LEU A 11 -13.38 6.23 -3.64
N LEU A 12 -12.34 5.43 -3.42
CA LEU A 12 -11.10 5.47 -4.21
C LEU A 12 -11.38 5.17 -5.69
N ILE A 13 -12.15 4.11 -5.97
CA ILE A 13 -12.53 3.76 -7.34
C ILE A 13 -13.31 4.91 -7.96
N SER A 14 -14.30 5.46 -7.27
CA SER A 14 -15.06 6.62 -7.76
C SER A 14 -14.15 7.80 -8.14
N LYS A 15 -13.12 8.07 -7.32
CA LYS A 15 -12.15 9.16 -7.56
C LYS A 15 -11.28 8.95 -8.81
N TYR A 16 -10.81 7.73 -9.08
CA TYR A 16 -9.83 7.46 -10.15
C TYR A 16 -10.43 6.82 -11.42
N ALA A 17 -11.60 6.22 -11.31
CA ALA A 17 -12.24 5.53 -12.43
C ALA A 17 -12.76 6.50 -13.51
N ASN A 18 -12.96 7.78 -13.19
CA ASN A 18 -13.51 8.79 -14.12
C ASN A 18 -14.82 8.33 -14.80
N GLY A 19 -15.69 7.66 -14.04
CA GLY A 19 -16.97 7.13 -14.54
C GLY A 19 -16.88 5.76 -15.24
N ARG A 20 -15.68 5.19 -15.41
CA ARG A 20 -15.50 3.83 -15.92
C ARG A 20 -15.94 2.79 -14.90
N SER A 21 -16.55 1.72 -15.38
CA SER A 21 -16.84 0.53 -14.56
C SER A 21 -15.59 -0.31 -14.35
N ILE A 22 -15.58 -1.14 -13.31
CA ILE A 22 -14.47 -2.09 -13.05
C ILE A 22 -14.23 -3.04 -14.22
N ALA A 23 -15.29 -3.49 -14.88
CA ALA A 23 -15.17 -4.34 -16.06
C ALA A 23 -14.49 -3.61 -17.23
N GLU A 24 -14.77 -2.32 -17.42
CA GLU A 24 -14.09 -1.50 -18.43
C GLU A 24 -12.62 -1.29 -18.08
N ILE A 25 -12.32 -0.98 -16.82
CA ILE A 25 -10.95 -0.83 -16.32
C ILE A 25 -10.15 -2.12 -16.52
N GLU A 26 -10.72 -3.28 -16.15
CA GLU A 26 -10.07 -4.58 -16.36
C GLU A 26 -9.76 -4.81 -17.84
N ARG A 27 -10.74 -4.54 -18.73
CA ARG A 27 -10.57 -4.70 -20.18
C ARG A 27 -9.49 -3.77 -20.76
N GLU A 28 -9.49 -2.50 -20.37
CA GLU A 28 -8.50 -1.49 -20.83
C GLU A 28 -7.07 -1.84 -20.40
N ASN A 29 -6.93 -2.47 -19.24
CA ASN A 29 -5.63 -2.89 -18.69
C ASN A 29 -5.23 -4.33 -19.06
N GLY A 30 -5.98 -4.99 -19.96
CA GLY A 30 -5.69 -6.38 -20.37
C GLY A 30 -5.81 -7.41 -19.24
N LEU A 31 -6.60 -7.11 -18.21
CA LEU A 31 -6.82 -7.99 -17.07
C LEU A 31 -7.95 -8.98 -17.36
N THR A 32 -7.86 -10.16 -16.76
CA THR A 32 -8.96 -11.14 -16.78
C THR A 32 -10.17 -10.61 -16.02
N ALA A 33 -11.38 -10.94 -16.48
CA ALA A 33 -12.61 -10.55 -15.81
C ALA A 33 -12.60 -10.98 -14.32
N GLY A 34 -12.85 -10.02 -13.43
CA GLY A 34 -12.85 -10.20 -11.98
C GLY A 34 -11.48 -10.09 -11.31
N ALA A 35 -10.41 -9.77 -12.03
CA ALA A 35 -9.07 -9.56 -11.45
C ALA A 35 -9.01 -8.44 -10.39
N LEU A 36 -9.88 -7.44 -10.52
CA LEU A 36 -10.14 -6.39 -9.54
C LEU A 36 -11.47 -6.67 -8.82
N GLY A 37 -12.53 -6.97 -9.59
CA GLY A 37 -13.89 -7.10 -9.05
C GLY A 37 -14.04 -8.19 -7.97
N HIS A 38 -13.24 -9.26 -8.01
CA HIS A 38 -13.23 -10.28 -6.96
C HIS A 38 -12.91 -9.68 -5.58
N HIS A 39 -11.96 -8.76 -5.52
CA HIS A 39 -11.48 -8.15 -4.27
C HIS A 39 -12.43 -7.08 -3.71
N LEU A 40 -13.44 -6.67 -4.47
CA LEU A 40 -14.44 -5.69 -4.04
C LEU A 40 -15.66 -6.34 -3.40
N LYS A 41 -15.79 -7.67 -3.49
CA LYS A 41 -16.92 -8.43 -2.94
C LYS A 41 -16.95 -8.32 -1.41
N PRO A 42 -18.14 -8.21 -0.78
CA PRO A 42 -18.27 -8.12 0.68
C PRO A 42 -17.51 -9.20 1.46
N SER A 43 -17.44 -10.42 0.92
CA SER A 43 -16.71 -11.54 1.55
C SER A 43 -15.19 -11.43 1.52
N GLN A 44 -14.63 -10.51 0.74
CA GLN A 44 -13.20 -10.21 0.68
C GLN A 44 -12.86 -8.94 1.48
N ARG A 45 -13.87 -8.21 1.98
CA ARG A 45 -13.70 -7.01 2.81
C ARG A 45 -13.33 -7.43 4.24
N GLY A 46 -12.40 -6.74 4.88
CA GLY A 46 -11.95 -7.02 6.26
C GLY A 46 -10.56 -7.65 6.39
N GLY A 47 -9.99 -8.19 5.31
CA GLY A 47 -8.62 -8.73 5.30
C GLY A 47 -7.62 -7.73 4.72
N ALA A 48 -6.40 -7.69 5.27
CA ALA A 48 -5.30 -6.96 4.64
C ALA A 48 -5.01 -7.55 3.24
N PRO A 49 -5.07 -6.74 2.17
CA PRO A 49 -4.80 -7.24 0.83
C PRO A 49 -3.33 -7.61 0.67
N LYS A 50 -3.05 -8.59 -0.20
CA LYS A 50 -1.67 -8.88 -0.62
C LYS A 50 -1.12 -7.71 -1.43
N PHE A 51 0.20 -7.47 -1.34
CA PHE A 51 0.88 -6.41 -2.07
C PHE A 51 0.63 -6.47 -3.59
N GLU A 52 0.59 -7.67 -4.17
CA GLU A 52 0.28 -7.87 -5.61
C GLU A 52 -1.11 -7.33 -5.99
N VAL A 53 -2.09 -7.43 -5.08
CA VAL A 53 -3.43 -6.88 -5.31
C VAL A 53 -3.36 -5.36 -5.29
N LEU A 54 -2.69 -4.76 -4.30
CA LEU A 54 -2.49 -3.31 -4.23
C LEU A 54 -1.84 -2.77 -5.50
N MET A 55 -0.78 -3.42 -5.98
CA MET A 55 -0.09 -3.01 -7.20
C MET A 55 -0.96 -3.15 -8.45
N ARG A 56 -1.85 -4.14 -8.50
CA ARG A 56 -2.82 -4.27 -9.60
C ARG A 56 -3.81 -3.10 -9.62
N PHE A 57 -4.30 -2.68 -8.45
CA PHE A 57 -5.16 -1.50 -8.34
C PHE A 57 -4.42 -0.20 -8.67
N VAL A 58 -3.18 -0.04 -8.21
CA VAL A 58 -2.30 1.09 -8.58
C VAL A 58 -2.18 1.22 -10.09
N ALA A 59 -1.82 0.13 -10.77
CA ALA A 59 -1.64 0.13 -12.21
C ALA A 59 -2.95 0.39 -12.96
N ALA A 60 -4.05 -0.25 -12.54
CA ALA A 60 -5.32 -0.16 -13.25
C ALA A 60 -6.04 1.18 -13.07
N LEU A 61 -5.88 1.82 -11.91
CA LEU A 61 -6.49 3.11 -11.59
C LEU A 61 -5.57 4.30 -11.86
N ASP A 62 -4.30 4.06 -12.20
CA ASP A 62 -3.24 5.08 -12.23
C ASP A 62 -3.22 5.92 -10.94
N ALA A 63 -3.35 5.23 -9.79
CA ALA A 63 -3.53 5.83 -8.48
C ALA A 63 -2.27 5.65 -7.61
N PRO A 64 -1.92 6.62 -6.74
CA PRO A 64 -0.78 6.48 -5.84
C PRO A 64 -0.95 5.27 -4.91
N LEU A 65 0.10 4.44 -4.77
CA LEU A 65 0.11 3.28 -3.87
C LEU A 65 -0.34 3.63 -2.44
N ARG A 66 0.04 4.82 -1.96
CA ARG A 66 -0.39 5.30 -0.64
C ARG A 66 -1.91 5.35 -0.53
N GLU A 67 -2.60 5.97 -1.48
CA GLU A 67 -4.06 6.09 -1.45
C GLU A 67 -4.74 4.73 -1.60
N VAL A 68 -4.23 3.88 -2.50
CA VAL A 68 -4.74 2.51 -2.67
C VAL A 68 -4.60 1.73 -1.36
N SER A 69 -3.40 1.71 -0.78
CA SER A 69 -3.16 0.99 0.48
C SER A 69 -4.03 1.52 1.62
N SER A 70 -4.08 2.85 1.83
CA SER A 70 -4.90 3.46 2.87
C SER A 70 -6.38 3.10 2.75
N ALA A 71 -6.94 3.08 1.54
CA ALA A 71 -8.34 2.70 1.33
C ALA A 71 -8.61 1.24 1.74
N PHE A 72 -7.76 0.31 1.29
CA PHE A 72 -7.93 -1.11 1.64
C PHE A 72 -7.74 -1.39 3.14
N PHE A 73 -6.76 -0.77 3.78
CA PHE A 73 -6.54 -0.96 5.21
C PHE A 73 -7.64 -0.31 6.06
N ALA A 74 -8.14 0.87 5.65
CA ALA A 74 -9.30 1.49 6.30
C ALA A 74 -10.54 0.58 6.25
N ASP A 75 -10.80 -0.06 5.10
CA ASP A 75 -11.87 -1.06 4.95
C ASP A 75 -11.61 -2.36 5.76
N ALA A 76 -10.35 -2.65 6.09
CA ALA A 76 -9.97 -3.76 6.96
C ALA A 76 -10.05 -3.42 8.46
N GLY A 77 -10.48 -2.21 8.83
CA GLY A 77 -10.49 -1.74 10.22
C GLY A 77 -9.08 -1.50 10.79
N ALA A 78 -8.05 -1.58 9.95
CA ALA A 78 -6.71 -1.16 10.27
C ALA A 78 -6.58 0.29 9.80
N ALA A 79 -6.81 1.24 10.70
CA ALA A 79 -6.40 2.61 10.41
C ALA A 79 -4.90 2.54 10.11
N MET A 80 -4.53 2.77 8.84
CA MET A 80 -3.18 3.22 8.54
C MET A 80 -3.14 4.61 9.14
N ASP A 81 -2.85 4.70 10.45
CA ASP A 81 -2.43 5.94 11.09
C ASP A 81 -1.37 6.49 10.17
N GLY A 82 -1.76 7.49 9.39
CA GLY A 82 -1.08 7.83 8.15
C GLY A 82 0.37 8.05 8.50
N GLY A 83 1.22 7.05 8.23
CA GLY A 83 2.61 7.08 8.68
C GLY A 83 3.15 8.41 8.22
N GLU A 84 3.61 9.22 9.17
CA GLU A 84 4.10 10.56 8.87
C GLU A 84 5.03 10.44 7.66
N PRO A 85 4.91 11.33 6.67
CA PRO A 85 5.88 11.36 5.59
C PRO A 85 7.27 11.27 6.21
N LEU A 86 8.06 10.28 5.76
CA LEU A 86 9.39 10.07 6.31
C LEU A 86 10.08 11.45 6.38
N PRO A 87 10.63 11.83 7.54
CA PRO A 87 11.28 13.12 7.64
C PRO A 87 12.34 13.21 6.54
N PRO A 88 12.64 14.39 5.97
CA PRO A 88 13.54 14.50 4.81
C PRO A 88 14.89 13.80 5.00
N ARG A 89 15.35 13.69 6.25
CA ARG A 89 16.54 12.91 6.61
C ARG A 89 16.36 11.41 6.40
N ALA A 90 15.23 10.82 6.79
CA ALA A 90 14.94 9.40 6.59
C ALA A 90 14.78 9.08 5.10
N VAL A 91 14.14 9.97 4.31
CA VAL A 91 14.06 9.81 2.85
C VAL A 91 15.46 9.74 2.23
N ARG A 92 16.35 10.69 2.55
CA ARG A 92 17.73 10.69 2.06
C ARG A 92 18.51 9.43 2.48
N LEU A 93 18.29 8.94 3.69
CA LEU A 93 18.93 7.70 4.16
C LEU A 93 18.45 6.49 3.34
N THR A 94 17.16 6.41 3.03
CA THR A 94 16.61 5.36 2.15
C THR A 94 17.23 5.43 0.75
N GLU A 95 17.29 6.62 0.14
CA GLU A 95 17.90 6.81 -1.19
C GLU A 95 19.38 6.39 -1.20
N GLN A 96 20.15 6.81 -0.20
CA GLN A 96 21.56 6.44 -0.06
C GLN A 96 21.74 4.92 0.10
N TYR A 97 20.92 4.30 0.94
CA TYR A 97 20.96 2.86 1.18
C TYR A 97 20.62 2.04 -0.07
N LEU A 98 19.64 2.50 -0.87
CA LEU A 98 19.27 1.88 -2.14
C LEU A 98 20.39 2.00 -3.19
N GLY A 99 21.20 3.06 -3.15
CA GLY A 99 22.38 3.24 -4.00
C GLY A 99 23.59 2.35 -3.65
N LEU A 100 23.57 1.66 -2.51
CA LEU A 100 24.67 0.78 -2.11
C LEU A 100 24.65 -0.55 -2.86
N ASP A 101 25.85 -1.06 -3.19
CA ASP A 101 26.03 -2.44 -3.65
C ASP A 101 25.72 -3.45 -2.52
N PRO A 102 25.51 -4.74 -2.85
CA PRO A 102 25.11 -5.75 -1.86
C PRO A 102 26.09 -5.94 -0.70
N THR A 103 27.39 -5.74 -0.91
CA THR A 103 28.40 -5.87 0.14
C THR A 103 28.31 -4.70 1.11
N ARG A 104 28.18 -3.47 0.59
CA ARG A 104 28.03 -2.26 1.40
C ARG A 104 26.71 -2.22 2.14
N ARG A 105 25.64 -2.69 1.51
CA ARG A 105 24.32 -2.80 2.14
C ARG A 105 24.35 -3.72 3.36
N ARG A 106 24.98 -4.89 3.26
CA ARG A 106 25.17 -5.82 4.38
C ARG A 106 25.95 -5.22 5.56
N ILE A 107 26.93 -4.34 5.27
CA ILE A 107 27.67 -3.63 6.31
C ILE A 107 26.75 -2.62 7.01
N ALA A 108 25.99 -1.84 6.24
CA ALA A 108 25.02 -0.90 6.78
C ALA A 108 23.99 -1.59 7.69
N ASP A 109 23.47 -2.75 7.28
CA ASP A 109 22.51 -3.54 8.08
C ASP A 109 23.09 -3.91 9.45
N ARG A 110 24.33 -4.38 9.49
CA ARG A 110 25.01 -4.75 10.75
C ARG A 110 25.23 -3.54 11.65
N MET A 111 25.58 -2.38 11.07
CA MET A 111 25.79 -1.16 11.84
C MET A 111 24.48 -0.64 12.43
N ILE A 112 23.40 -0.64 11.65
CA ILE A 112 22.08 -0.25 12.12
C ILE A 112 21.64 -1.18 13.25
N GLN A 113 21.80 -2.49 13.08
CA GLN A 113 21.44 -3.45 14.11
C GLN A 113 22.25 -3.25 15.41
N ALA A 114 23.56 -3.02 15.30
CA ALA A 114 24.40 -2.76 16.47
C ALA A 114 23.95 -1.51 17.25
N LEU A 115 23.53 -0.44 16.55
CA LEU A 115 22.98 0.76 17.19
C LEU A 115 21.63 0.51 17.88
N VAL A 116 20.77 -0.32 17.28
CA VAL A 116 19.50 -0.73 17.89
C VAL A 116 19.77 -1.55 19.16
N ASP A 117 20.69 -2.51 19.08
CA ASP A 117 21.03 -3.37 20.21
C ASP A 117 21.60 -2.54 21.38
N ASP A 118 22.51 -1.59 21.09
CA ASP A 118 23.10 -0.66 22.06
C ASP A 118 22.02 0.20 22.76
N GLN A 119 21.12 0.82 21.98
CA GLN A 119 20.01 1.60 22.52
C GLN A 119 19.09 0.76 23.42
N THR A 120 18.83 -0.49 23.06
CA THR A 120 18.01 -1.39 23.89
C THR A 120 18.72 -1.86 25.15
N ALA A 121 20.05 -1.91 25.15
CA ALA A 121 20.85 -2.24 26.32
C ALA A 121 20.90 -1.08 27.34
N GLU A 122 20.94 0.17 26.88
CA GLU A 122 20.93 1.35 27.75
C GLU A 122 19.58 1.61 28.43
N THR A 123 18.49 1.07 27.87
CA THR A 123 17.12 1.30 28.37
C THR A 123 16.68 0.24 29.41
N ARG A 124 17.57 -0.69 29.81
CA ARG A 124 17.32 -1.72 30.84
C ARG A 124 18.04 -1.42 32.15
#